data_AF-A0A9D5JRY9-F1
#
_entry.id   AF-A0A9D5JRY9-F1
#
_cell.length_a   1.000
_cell.length_b   1.000
_cell.length_c   1.000
_cell.angle_alpha   90.00
_cell.angle_beta   90.00
_cell.angle_gamma   90.00
#
_symmetry.space_group_name_H-M   'P 1'
#
loop_
_entity.id
_entity.type
_entity.pdbx_description
1 polymer ?
#
loop_
_entity_poly.entity_id
_entity_poly.type
_entity_poly.pdbx_seq_one_letter_code
_entity_poly.pdbx_strand_id
1 'polypeptide(L)'
;MARIDFKKELKHLYRPSKAKFTIVDVPEMSFLVIDGQGDPNTAPAYQAAVEALYSVAYTLKFMLKEDPKTDDYVVPPLEGLWWTEDMRQFSLADKDVWLWTMMVMQPLWV
;
A
#
# COMPACT_ATOMS: atom_id res chain seq x y z
N MET A 1 -13.77 -1.24 21.73
CA MET A 1 -13.45 -0.93 20.33
C MET A 1 -12.18 -0.10 20.32
N ALA A 2 -11.08 -0.73 19.93
CA ALA A 2 -9.83 -0.02 19.74
C ALA A 2 -9.83 0.58 18.33
N ARG A 3 -9.33 1.81 18.19
CA ARG A 3 -9.01 2.36 16.88
C ARG A 3 -7.54 2.08 16.60
N ILE A 4 -7.27 1.09 15.76
CA ILE A 4 -5.92 0.62 15.46
C ILE A 4 -5.26 1.53 14.42
N ASP A 5 -4.02 1.91 14.66
CA ASP A 5 -3.21 2.71 13.72
C ASP A 5 -1.91 1.97 13.45
N PHE A 6 -1.84 1.28 12.32
CA PHE A 6 -0.69 0.44 11.98
C PHE A 6 0.61 1.22 11.85
N LYS A 7 0.58 2.53 11.57
CA LYS A 7 1.80 3.36 11.58
C LYS A 7 2.35 3.53 13.00
N LYS A 8 1.51 3.39 14.02
CA LYS A 8 1.88 3.43 15.44
C LYS A 8 2.23 2.05 16.00
N GLU A 9 1.51 1.00 15.59
CA GLU A 9 1.80 -0.38 16.00
C GLU A 9 3.10 -0.90 15.35
N LEU A 10 3.24 -0.71 14.03
CA LEU A 10 4.39 -1.15 13.23
C LEU A 10 5.37 0.00 12.97
N LYS A 11 5.69 0.78 14.00
CA LYS A 11 6.61 1.94 13.88
C LYS A 11 7.94 1.61 13.22
N HIS A 12 8.46 0.41 13.46
CA HIS A 12 9.74 -0.04 12.91
C HIS A 12 9.70 -0.16 11.36
N LEU A 13 8.52 -0.35 10.77
CA LEU A 13 8.31 -0.39 9.32
C LEU A 13 7.94 0.99 8.76
N TYR A 14 7.09 1.73 9.45
CA TYR A 14 6.55 3.00 8.92
C TYR A 14 7.30 4.26 9.34
N ARG A 15 8.24 4.17 10.29
CA ARG A 15 9.02 5.31 10.79
C ARG A 15 10.51 4.95 10.94
N PRO A 16 11.19 4.52 9.86
CA PRO A 16 12.62 4.23 9.91
C PRO A 16 13.44 5.50 10.18
N SER A 17 14.62 5.33 10.79
CA SER A 17 15.57 6.44 10.98
C SER A 17 16.16 6.87 9.65
N LYS A 18 16.27 8.19 9.42
CA LYS A 18 17.00 8.73 8.26
C LYS A 18 18.52 8.64 8.40
N ALA A 19 19.02 8.38 9.61
CA ALA A 19 20.45 8.47 9.92
C ALA A 19 21.20 7.14 9.76
N LYS A 20 20.49 6.00 9.78
CA LYS A 20 21.11 4.68 9.74
C LYS A 20 20.26 3.66 9.01
N PHE A 21 20.91 2.78 8.26
CA PHE A 21 20.30 1.56 7.75
C PHE A 21 19.93 0.65 8.92
N THR A 22 18.79 0.00 8.81
CA THR A 22 18.27 -0.92 9.83
C THR A 22 17.68 -2.12 9.12
N ILE A 23 18.07 -3.32 9.56
CA ILE A 23 17.43 -4.57 9.12
C ILE A 23 16.09 -4.67 9.84
N VAL A 24 15.03 -4.99 9.11
CA VAL A 24 13.68 -5.16 9.64
C VAL A 24 13.12 -6.51 9.20
N ASP A 25 12.39 -7.15 10.09
CA ASP A 25 11.58 -8.32 9.76
C ASP A 25 10.16 -7.84 9.44
N VAL A 26 9.71 -8.07 8.21
CA VAL A 26 8.36 -7.73 7.78
C VAL A 26 7.49 -8.97 7.95
N PRO A 27 6.49 -8.98 8.84
CA PRO A 27 5.59 -10.12 8.99
C PRO A 27 4.68 -10.25 7.76
N GLU A 28 4.00 -11.39 7.66
CA GLU A 28 2.91 -11.55 6.70
C GLU A 28 1.79 -10.53 6.97
N MET A 29 1.29 -9.93 5.90
CA MET A 29 0.24 -8.90 5.95
C MET A 29 -0.73 -9.08 4.79
N SER A 30 -1.98 -8.66 4.98
CA SER A 30 -3.01 -8.68 3.94
C SER A 30 -3.09 -7.33 3.23
N PHE A 31 -3.30 -7.33 1.92
CA PHE A 31 -3.36 -6.13 1.11
C PHE A 31 -4.50 -6.19 0.10
N LEU A 32 -5.13 -5.04 -0.15
CA LEU A 32 -5.78 -4.79 -1.43
C LEU A 32 -4.68 -4.45 -2.43
N VAL A 33 -4.69 -5.08 -3.60
CA VAL A 33 -3.64 -4.91 -4.62
C VAL A 33 -4.24 -4.68 -6.01
N ILE A 34 -3.57 -3.84 -6.80
CA ILE A 34 -3.82 -3.69 -8.24
C ILE A 34 -2.49 -3.64 -8.96
N ASP A 35 -2.33 -4.52 -9.95
CA ASP A 35 -1.19 -4.52 -10.86
C ASP A 35 -1.42 -3.56 -12.03
N GLY A 36 -0.33 -3.01 -12.55
CA GLY A 36 -0.37 -2.17 -13.73
C GLY A 36 1.00 -1.92 -14.33
N GLN A 37 0.99 -1.09 -15.37
CA GLN A 37 2.16 -0.74 -16.15
C GLN A 37 2.14 0.74 -16.53
N GLY A 38 3.32 1.31 -16.73
CA GLY A 38 3.52 2.64 -17.31
C GLY A 38 3.92 3.70 -16.29
N ASP A 39 4.29 4.87 -16.79
CA ASP A 39 4.75 5.98 -15.97
C ASP A 39 3.64 6.44 -15.00
N PRO A 40 3.83 6.35 -13.68
CA PRO A 40 2.82 6.74 -12.71
C PRO A 40 2.45 8.23 -12.75
N ASN A 41 3.26 9.06 -13.42
CA ASN A 41 3.01 10.50 -13.55
C ASN A 41 2.09 10.84 -14.73
N THR A 42 1.94 9.94 -15.70
CA THR A 42 1.22 10.23 -16.96
C THR A 42 0.20 9.17 -17.34
N ALA A 43 0.38 7.92 -16.91
CA ALA A 43 -0.51 6.81 -17.23
C ALA A 43 -1.85 6.95 -16.48
N PRO A 44 -2.99 7.09 -17.17
CA PRO A 44 -4.30 7.16 -16.51
C PRO A 44 -4.63 5.91 -15.70
N ALA A 45 -4.07 4.76 -16.09
CA ALA A 45 -4.22 3.49 -15.38
C ALA A 45 -3.70 3.56 -13.93
N TYR A 46 -2.61 4.30 -13.69
CA TYR A 46 -2.05 4.47 -12.35
C TYR A 46 -3.01 5.25 -11.45
N GLN A 47 -3.51 6.39 -11.93
CA GLN A 47 -4.48 7.20 -11.19
C GLN A 47 -5.75 6.39 -10.89
N ALA A 48 -6.30 5.69 -11.89
CA ALA A 48 -7.48 4.87 -11.72
C ALA A 48 -7.27 3.73 -10.70
N ALA A 49 -6.10 3.10 -10.70
CA ALA A 49 -5.75 2.08 -9.72
C ALA A 49 -5.73 2.62 -8.29
N VAL A 50 -5.08 3.77 -8.07
CA VAL A 50 -5.04 4.41 -6.74
C VAL A 50 -6.44 4.83 -6.27
N GLU A 51 -7.24 5.41 -7.16
CA GLU A 51 -8.64 5.79 -6.86
C GLU A 51 -9.49 4.56 -6.48
N ALA A 52 -9.38 3.47 -7.25
CA ALA A 52 -10.09 2.22 -6.97
C ALA A 52 -9.67 1.61 -5.63
N LEU A 53 -8.36 1.55 -5.34
CA LEU A 53 -7.84 1.03 -4.07
C LEU A 53 -8.40 1.79 -2.87
N TYR A 54 -8.38 3.13 -2.92
CA TYR A 54 -8.92 3.93 -1.82
C TYR A 54 -10.43 3.85 -1.73
N SER A 55 -11.15 3.78 -2.85
CA SER A 55 -12.60 3.59 -2.86
C SER A 55 -12.99 2.30 -2.11
N VAL A 56 -12.29 1.19 -2.38
CA VAL A 56 -12.54 -0.08 -1.70
C VAL A 56 -12.08 -0.03 -0.23
N ALA A 57 -10.87 0.47 0.04
CA ALA A 57 -10.32 0.54 1.39
C ALA A 57 -11.18 1.38 2.35
N TYR A 58 -11.70 2.52 1.90
CA TYR A 58 -12.57 3.35 2.73
C TYR A 58 -13.97 2.75 2.89
N THR A 59 -14.53 2.17 1.83
CA THR A 59 -15.80 1.44 1.92
C THR A 59 -15.72 0.35 2.99
N LEU A 60 -14.69 -0.49 2.93
CA LEU A 60 -14.44 -1.55 3.89
C LEU A 60 -14.26 -1.02 5.32
N LYS A 61 -13.44 0.03 5.49
CA LYS A 61 -13.27 0.69 6.79
C LYS A 61 -14.61 1.12 7.40
N PHE A 62 -15.47 1.75 6.61
CA PHE A 62 -16.74 2.24 7.13
C PHE A 62 -17.71 1.10 7.46
N MET A 63 -17.74 0.04 6.67
CA MET A 63 -18.50 -1.17 6.98
C MET A 63 -18.06 -1.79 8.32
N LEU A 64 -16.76 -1.95 8.54
CA LEU A 64 -16.22 -2.53 9.78
C LEU A 64 -16.40 -1.63 11.00
N LYS A 65 -16.44 -0.30 10.79
CA LYS A 65 -16.72 0.63 11.88
C LYS A 65 -18.17 0.52 12.37
N GLU A 66 -19.10 0.12 11.50
CA GLU A 66 -20.52 -0.06 11.86
C GLU A 66 -20.82 -1.43 12.48
N ASP A 67 -19.99 -2.45 12.23
CA ASP A 67 -20.15 -3.78 12.84
C ASP A 67 -19.61 -3.78 14.29
N PRO A 68 -20.47 -4.05 15.30
CA PRO A 68 -20.06 -4.11 16.69
C PRO A 68 -19.05 -5.23 17.03
N LYS A 69 -18.83 -6.18 16.12
CA LYS A 69 -17.92 -7.32 16.29
C LYS A 69 -16.51 -7.07 15.80
N THR A 70 -16.26 -5.97 15.09
CA THR A 70 -14.95 -5.68 14.48
C THR A 70 -14.32 -4.42 15.07
N ASP A 71 -12.99 -4.38 15.06
CA ASP A 71 -12.26 -3.18 15.47
C ASP A 71 -12.14 -2.18 14.31
N ASP A 72 -12.22 -0.89 14.64
CA ASP A 72 -11.96 0.20 13.69
C ASP A 72 -10.44 0.34 13.49
N TYR A 73 -10.02 0.73 12.29
CA TYR A 73 -8.62 0.95 11.97
C TYR A 73 -8.43 2.19 11.09
N VAL A 74 -7.25 2.80 11.15
CA VAL A 74 -6.86 3.86 10.22
C VAL A 74 -6.37 3.22 8.93
N VAL A 75 -6.93 3.65 7.78
CA VAL A 75 -6.45 3.22 6.46
C VAL A 75 -4.94 3.50 6.38
N PRO A 76 -4.11 2.46 6.16
CA PRO A 76 -2.65 2.60 6.03
C PRO A 76 -2.27 3.45 4.80
N PRO A 77 -1.01 3.93 4.73
CA PRO A 77 -0.56 4.66 3.55
C PRO A 77 -0.61 3.78 2.29
N LEU A 78 -0.71 4.41 1.11
CA LEU A 78 -0.46 3.73 -0.16
C LEU A 78 0.99 3.24 -0.20
N GLU A 79 1.16 1.99 -0.60
CA GLU A 79 2.44 1.35 -0.83
C GLU A 79 2.52 0.90 -2.30
N GLY A 80 3.73 0.76 -2.82
CA GLY A 80 3.94 0.44 -4.23
C GLY A 80 5.18 -0.42 -4.42
N LEU A 81 5.02 -1.53 -5.14
CA LEU A 81 6.12 -2.31 -5.69
C LEU A 81 6.38 -1.84 -7.12
N TRP A 82 7.65 -1.77 -7.51
CA TRP A 82 8.07 -1.24 -8.81
C TRP A 82 9.16 -2.12 -9.40
N TRP A 83 8.99 -2.56 -10.64
CA TRP A 83 9.96 -3.39 -11.34
C TRP A 83 9.81 -3.21 -12.85
N THR A 84 10.60 -3.98 -13.60
CA THR A 84 10.49 -4.16 -15.06
C THR A 84 10.68 -5.66 -15.33
N GLU A 85 10.28 -6.16 -16.50
CA GLU A 85 10.53 -7.58 -16.84
C GLU A 85 12.03 -7.94 -16.79
N ASP A 86 12.88 -6.99 -17.18
CA ASP A 86 14.33 -7.07 -17.05
C ASP A 86 14.84 -5.86 -16.26
N MET A 87 15.24 -6.10 -15.01
CA MET A 87 15.70 -5.05 -14.09
C MET A 87 16.91 -4.24 -14.59
N ARG A 88 17.62 -4.70 -15.63
CA ARG A 88 18.66 -3.89 -16.29
C ARG A 88 18.08 -2.68 -17.05
N GLN A 89 16.78 -2.70 -17.34
CA GLN A 89 16.04 -1.63 -18.01
C GLN A 89 15.39 -0.67 -17.01
N PHE A 90 15.45 -0.95 -15.71
CA PHE A 90 14.86 -0.07 -14.70
C PHE A 90 15.56 1.29 -14.69
N SER A 91 14.87 2.32 -15.19
CA SER A 91 15.39 3.67 -15.35
C SER A 91 14.37 4.68 -14.85
N LEU A 92 14.84 5.77 -14.23
CA LEU A 92 13.99 6.91 -13.89
C LEU A 92 13.66 7.78 -15.12
N ALA A 93 14.42 7.65 -16.20
CA ALA A 93 14.24 8.41 -17.44
C ALA A 93 13.19 7.79 -18.36
N ASP A 94 13.01 6.48 -18.30
CA ASP A 94 12.01 5.73 -19.06
C ASP A 94 11.16 4.92 -18.08
N LYS A 95 9.98 5.44 -17.77
CA LYS A 95 9.03 4.80 -16.84
C LYS A 95 7.88 4.10 -17.55
N ASP A 96 7.80 4.17 -18.88
CA ASP A 96 6.71 3.56 -19.65
C ASP A 96 6.77 2.03 -19.56
N VAL A 97 7.97 1.48 -19.35
CA VAL A 97 8.20 0.04 -19.16
C VAL A 97 8.04 -0.42 -17.71
N TRP A 98 7.76 0.48 -16.76
CA TRP A 98 7.60 0.10 -15.37
C TRP A 98 6.37 -0.77 -15.19
N LEU A 99 6.56 -1.88 -14.49
CA LEU A 99 5.51 -2.69 -13.91
C LEU A 99 5.39 -2.33 -12.44
N TRP A 100 4.17 -2.29 -11.94
CA TRP A 100 3.92 -1.92 -10.55
C TRP A 100 2.74 -2.66 -9.95
N THR A 101 2.79 -2.85 -8.63
CA THR A 101 1.66 -3.30 -7.81
C THR A 101 1.41 -2.21 -6.79
N MET A 102 0.27 -1.52 -6.92
CA MET A 102 -0.18 -0.58 -5.90
C MET A 102 -0.98 -1.33 -4.84
N MET A 103 -0.74 -1.00 -3.57
CA MET A 103 -1.31 -1.76 -2.48
C MET A 103 -1.66 -0.91 -1.25
N VAL A 104 -2.72 -1.30 -0.57
CA VAL A 104 -3.15 -0.71 0.70
C VAL A 104 -3.39 -1.84 1.70
N MET A 105 -2.59 -1.86 2.77
CA MET A 105 -2.65 -2.90 3.79
C MET A 105 -4.03 -2.91 4.47
N GLN A 106 -4.51 -4.12 4.74
CA GLN A 106 -5.75 -4.40 5.46
C GLN A 106 -5.46 -5.23 6.72
N PRO A 107 -6.21 -5.02 7.80
CA PRO A 107 -6.19 -5.93 8.94
C PRO A 107 -6.49 -7.39 8.57
N LEU A 108 -5.96 -8.34 9.33
CA LEU A 108 -6.19 -9.78 9.11
C LEU A 108 -7.64 -10.25 9.37
N TRP A 109 -8.45 -9.44 10.06
CA TRP A 109 -9.85 -9.74 10.36
C TRP A 109 -10.84 -9.17 9.34
N VAL A 110 -10.32 -8.56 8.28
CA VAL A 110 -11.07 -8.14 7.09
C VAL A 110 -11.56 -9.35 6.32
#